data_AF-M8CWB9-F1
#
_entry.id   AF-M8CWB9-F1
#
_cell.length_a   1.000
_cell.length_b   1.000
_cell.length_c   1.000
_cell.angle_alpha   90.00
_cell.angle_beta   90.00
_cell.angle_gamma   90.00
#
_symmetry.space_group_name_H-M   'P 1'
#
loop_
_entity.id
_entity.type
_entity.pdbx_description
1 polymer ?
#
loop_
_entity_poly.entity_id
_entity_poly.type
_entity_poly.pdbx_seq_one_letter_code
_entity_poly.pdbx_strand_id
1 'polypeptide(L)'
;MIVRMELDEAKQRLLIGFFETYVKLSDEEEQQLRSEVKQMETKEKEQVLELIISYEKKALEKGLREGVERGLQQGLQLEERHIAKKMLEKGYDIQTIHELTELSVEEIEMLK
;
A
#
# COMPACT_ATOMS: atom_id res chain seq x y z
N MET A 1 13.80 25.72 -4.45
CA MET A 1 12.85 24.79 -3.80
C MET A 1 11.44 25.09 -4.25
N ILE A 2 10.59 24.07 -4.37
CA ILE A 2 9.16 24.15 -4.73
C ILE A 2 8.43 25.23 -3.92
N VAL A 3 8.80 25.39 -2.65
CA VAL A 3 8.25 26.38 -1.72
C VAL A 3 8.51 27.83 -2.14
N ARG A 4 9.59 28.10 -2.91
CA ARG A 4 9.92 29.43 -3.45
C ARG A 4 9.24 29.74 -4.78
N MET A 5 8.53 28.78 -5.38
CA MET A 5 7.98 28.89 -6.73
C MET A 5 6.57 29.49 -6.78
N GLU A 6 6.04 30.01 -5.65
CA GLU A 6 4.68 30.58 -5.53
C GLU A 6 3.60 29.75 -6.23
N LEU A 7 3.69 28.42 -6.08
CA LEU A 7 2.83 27.49 -6.79
C LEU A 7 1.46 27.40 -6.13
N ASP A 8 0.42 27.41 -6.94
CA ASP A 8 -0.93 27.06 -6.49
C ASP A 8 -1.01 25.59 -6.05
N GLU A 9 -2.06 25.27 -5.28
CA GLU A 9 -2.26 23.94 -4.68
C GLU A 9 -2.33 22.81 -5.72
N ALA A 10 -2.78 23.11 -6.95
CA ALA A 10 -2.87 22.14 -8.03
C ALA A 10 -1.49 21.81 -8.61
N LYS A 11 -0.66 22.83 -8.88
CA LYS A 11 0.72 22.64 -9.35
C LYS A 11 1.61 21.99 -8.29
N GLN A 12 1.40 22.33 -7.01
CA GLN A 12 2.07 21.63 -5.90
C GLN A 12 1.71 20.15 -5.91
N ARG A 13 0.42 19.80 -5.98
CA ARG A 13 -0.01 18.39 -6.10
C ARG A 13 0.60 17.68 -7.30
N LEU A 14 0.66 18.33 -8.45
CA LEU A 14 1.22 17.74 -9.67
C LEU A 14 2.72 17.45 -9.52
N LEU A 15 3.50 18.42 -9.04
CA LEU A 15 4.93 18.21 -8.80
C LEU A 15 5.16 17.11 -7.78
N ILE A 16 4.34 17.05 -6.74
CA ILE A 16 4.54 16.04 -5.71
C ILE A 16 4.18 14.65 -6.20
N GLY A 17 3.09 14.48 -6.96
CA GLY A 17 2.81 13.20 -7.62
C GLY A 17 3.94 12.76 -8.58
N PHE A 18 4.62 13.73 -9.22
CA PHE A 18 5.82 13.46 -10.01
C PHE A 18 6.98 12.96 -9.13
N PHE A 19 7.29 13.65 -8.03
CA PHE A 19 8.35 13.21 -7.10
C PHE A 19 8.04 11.84 -6.48
N GLU A 20 6.80 11.58 -6.06
CA GLU A 20 6.37 10.28 -5.53
C GLU A 20 6.60 9.12 -6.51
N THR A 21 6.35 9.36 -7.81
CA THR A 21 6.43 8.31 -8.82
C THR A 21 7.88 8.04 -9.25
N TYR A 22 8.70 9.09 -9.35
CA TYR A 22 9.99 9.02 -10.03
C TYR A 22 11.21 9.27 -9.14
N VAL A 23 11.02 9.82 -7.94
CA VAL A 23 12.12 10.12 -7.01
C VAL A 23 11.99 9.24 -5.78
N LYS A 24 12.69 8.11 -5.82
CA LYS A 24 12.89 7.23 -4.67
C LYS A 24 14.21 7.60 -4.04
N LEU A 25 14.16 8.22 -2.87
CA LEU A 25 15.36 8.55 -2.10
C LEU A 25 15.87 7.30 -1.37
N SER A 26 17.18 7.13 -1.30
CA SER A 26 17.80 6.23 -0.34
C SER A 26 17.70 6.80 1.09
N ASP A 27 17.97 5.96 2.09
CA ASP A 27 18.01 6.40 3.49
C ASP A 27 19.02 7.55 3.69
N GLU A 28 20.17 7.50 3.00
CA GLU A 28 21.19 8.55 3.03
C GLU A 28 20.69 9.85 2.39
N GLU A 29 20.02 9.77 1.23
CA GLU A 29 19.47 10.94 0.54
C GLU A 29 18.34 11.58 1.35
N GLU A 30 17.51 10.78 2.03
CA GLU A 30 16.48 11.28 2.92
C GLU A 30 17.08 11.99 4.14
N GLN A 31 18.14 11.43 4.74
CA GLN A 31 18.87 12.07 5.83
C GLN A 31 19.52 13.38 5.39
N GLN A 32 20.07 13.41 4.17
CA GLN A 32 20.62 14.63 3.58
C GLN A 32 19.52 15.69 3.39
N LEU A 33 18.39 15.32 2.80
CA LEU A 33 17.23 16.21 2.64
C LEU A 33 16.77 16.78 3.98
N ARG A 34 16.61 15.93 5.00
CA ARG A 34 16.22 16.37 6.36
C ARG A 34 17.25 17.32 6.97
N SER A 35 18.53 17.13 6.69
CA SER A 35 19.61 18.00 7.15
C SER A 35 19.60 19.35 6.45
N GLU A 36 19.37 19.37 5.14
CA GLU A 36 19.20 20.60 4.36
C GLU A 36 17.97 21.39 4.84
N VAL A 37 16.84 20.72 5.08
CA VAL A 37 15.63 21.35 5.62
C VAL A 37 15.85 22.01 6.97
N LYS A 38 16.70 21.43 7.82
CA LYS A 38 17.04 22.03 9.13
C LYS A 38 17.79 23.35 9.00
N GLN A 39 18.55 23.55 7.92
CA GLN A 39 19.37 24.74 7.66
C GLN A 39 18.62 25.86 6.94
N MET A 40 17.36 25.64 6.55
CA MET A 40 16.53 26.63 5.87
C MET A 40 16.03 27.74 6.81
N GLU A 41 15.70 28.88 6.22
CA GLU A 41 15.01 29.98 6.89
C GLU A 41 13.69 29.51 7.51
N THR A 42 13.33 30.08 8.68
CA THR A 42 12.25 29.57 9.54
C THR A 42 10.93 29.37 8.79
N LYS A 43 10.52 30.34 7.97
CA LYS A 43 9.26 30.30 7.23
C LYS A 43 9.25 29.21 6.14
N GLU A 44 10.35 29.07 5.41
CA GLU A 44 10.46 28.06 4.35
C GLU A 44 10.54 26.66 4.95
N LYS A 45 11.29 26.52 6.04
CA LYS A 45 11.41 25.27 6.80
C LYS A 45 10.05 24.77 7.28
N GLU A 46 9.22 25.63 7.86
CA GLU A 46 7.88 25.26 8.33
C GLU A 46 7.00 24.72 7.19
N GLN A 47 6.99 25.39 6.04
CA GLN A 47 6.21 24.96 4.87
C GLN A 47 6.69 23.61 4.31
N VAL A 48 8.01 23.38 4.29
CA VAL A 48 8.57 22.10 3.83
C VAL A 48 8.26 20.97 4.82
N LEU A 49 8.36 21.23 6.12
CA LEU A 49 8.04 20.25 7.15
C LEU A 49 6.56 19.87 7.13
N GLU A 50 5.65 20.85 7.00
CA GLU A 50 4.23 20.60 6.86
C GLU A 50 3.93 19.70 5.65
N LEU A 51 4.63 19.96 4.54
CA LEU A 51 4.53 19.14 3.34
C LEU A 51 4.95 17.69 3.65
N ILE A 52 6.17 17.49 4.17
CA ILE A 52 6.71 16.15 4.52
C ILE A 52 5.73 15.40 5.42
N ILE A 53 5.25 16.03 6.51
CA ILE A 53 4.33 15.40 7.47
C ILE A 53 3.00 15.00 6.79
N SER A 54 2.45 15.87 5.94
CA SER A 54 1.21 15.58 5.20
C SER A 54 1.36 14.34 4.31
N TYR A 55 2.52 14.20 3.65
CA TYR A 55 2.80 13.06 2.78
C TYR A 55 3.09 11.78 3.55
N GLU A 56 3.91 11.82 4.59
CA GLU A 56 4.15 10.67 5.47
C GLU A 56 2.84 10.11 6.01
N LYS A 57 1.91 11.00 6.41
CA LYS A 57 0.57 10.60 6.86
C LYS A 57 -0.23 9.92 5.74
N LYS A 58 -0.30 10.51 4.55
CA LYS A 58 -1.03 9.92 3.40
C LYS A 58 -0.44 8.57 2.98
N ALA A 59 0.88 8.47 2.95
CA ALA A 59 1.58 7.24 2.62
C ALA A 59 1.30 6.13 3.64
N LEU A 60 1.32 6.46 4.94
CA LEU A 60 0.97 5.53 6.01
C LEU A 60 -0.49 5.06 5.90
N GLU A 61 -1.44 5.98 5.70
CA GLU A 61 -2.87 5.65 5.54
C GLU A 61 -3.10 4.73 4.33
N LYS A 62 -2.45 5.04 3.20
CA LYS A 62 -2.52 4.21 1.99
C LYS A 62 -1.92 2.82 2.22
N GLY A 63 -0.73 2.76 2.81
CA GLY A 63 -0.05 1.50 3.12
C GLY A 63 -0.84 0.61 4.08
N LEU A 64 -1.44 1.20 5.11
CA LEU A 64 -2.31 0.47 6.04
C LEU A 64 -3.56 -0.06 5.35
N ARG A 65 -4.23 0.76 4.53
CA ARG A 65 -5.43 0.34 3.79
C ARG A 65 -5.13 -0.82 2.84
N GLU A 66 -4.09 -0.68 2.02
CA GLU A 66 -3.67 -1.74 1.10
C GLU A 66 -3.24 -3.00 1.85
N GLY A 67 -2.54 -2.86 2.98
CA GLY A 67 -2.13 -3.99 3.82
C GLY A 67 -3.31 -4.74 4.41
N VAL A 68 -4.30 -4.03 4.94
CA VAL A 68 -5.53 -4.62 5.49
C VAL A 68 -6.35 -5.31 4.40
N GLU A 69 -6.52 -4.67 3.24
CA GLU A 69 -7.26 -5.24 2.11
C GLU A 69 -6.62 -6.53 1.60
N ARG A 70 -5.30 -6.51 1.35
CA ARG A 70 -4.55 -7.70 0.95
C ARG A 70 -4.59 -8.79 2.01
N GLY A 71 -4.44 -8.43 3.28
CA GLY A 71 -4.50 -9.37 4.39
C GLY A 71 -5.88 -10.05 4.51
N LEU A 72 -6.96 -9.29 4.34
CA LEU A 72 -8.31 -9.83 4.35
C LEU A 72 -8.56 -10.78 3.17
N GLN A 73 -8.16 -10.38 1.95
CA GLN A 73 -8.29 -11.23 0.77
C GLN A 73 -7.51 -12.53 0.90
N GLN A 74 -6.25 -12.46 1.36
CA GLN A 74 -5.43 -13.65 1.62
C GLN A 74 -6.06 -14.54 2.70
N GLY A 75 -6.59 -13.95 3.78
CA GLY A 75 -7.28 -14.68 4.83
C GLY A 75 -8.51 -15.43 4.34
N LEU A 76 -9.35 -14.77 3.52
CA LEU A 76 -10.53 -15.40 2.91
C LEU A 76 -10.15 -16.57 2.00
N GLN A 77 -9.18 -16.39 1.10
CA GLN A 77 -8.70 -17.46 0.22
C GLN A 77 -8.11 -18.64 0.99
N LEU A 78 -7.36 -18.39 2.07
CA LEU A 78 -6.83 -19.45 2.91
C LEU A 78 -7.95 -20.22 3.62
N GLU A 79 -8.98 -19.53 4.09
CA GLU A 79 -10.13 -20.15 4.75
C GLU A 79 -10.97 -20.98 3.76
N GLU A 80 -11.22 -20.48 2.55
CA GLU A 80 -11.89 -21.23 1.47
C GLU A 80 -11.17 -22.55 1.17
N ARG A 81 -9.84 -22.49 0.99
CA ARG A 81 -9.02 -23.70 0.75
C ARG A 81 -9.05 -24.65 1.94
N HIS A 82 -9.03 -24.12 3.16
CA HIS A 82 -9.11 -24.93 4.38
C HIS A 82 -10.47 -25.62 4.53
N ILE A 83 -11.57 -24.94 4.20
CA ILE A 83 -12.92 -25.51 4.18
C ILE A 83 -13.01 -26.59 3.11
N ALA A 84 -12.57 -26.31 1.88
CA ALA A 84 -12.55 -27.28 0.79
C ALA A 84 -11.77 -28.55 1.15
N LYS A 85 -10.60 -28.41 1.79
CA LYS A 85 -9.82 -29.55 2.29
C LYS A 85 -10.59 -30.39 3.31
N LYS A 86 -11.25 -29.77 4.28
CA LYS A 86 -12.09 -30.48 5.26
C LYS A 86 -13.29 -31.18 4.61
N MET A 87 -13.85 -30.61 3.54
CA MET A 87 -14.93 -31.23 2.78
C MET A 87 -14.43 -32.46 2.01
N LEU A 88 -13.25 -32.39 1.39
CA LEU A 88 -12.61 -33.57 0.78
C LEU A 88 -12.38 -34.68 1.81
N GLU A 89 -11.85 -34.35 2.99
CA GLU A 89 -11.63 -35.30 4.08
C GLU A 89 -12.94 -35.95 4.58
N LYS A 90 -14.07 -35.23 4.47
CA LYS A 90 -15.41 -35.73 4.81
C LYS A 90 -16.07 -36.52 3.68
N GLY A 91 -15.43 -36.63 2.51
CA GLY A 91 -15.92 -37.41 1.38
C GLY A 91 -16.91 -36.67 0.47
N TYR A 92 -16.96 -35.34 0.53
CA TYR A 92 -17.70 -34.56 -0.48
C TYR A 92 -17.01 -34.69 -1.84
N ASP A 93 -17.81 -34.76 -2.91
CA ASP A 93 -17.28 -34.79 -4.27
C ASP A 93 -16.80 -33.39 -4.72
N ILE A 94 -15.93 -33.36 -5.73
CA ILE A 94 -15.30 -32.13 -6.20
C ILE A 94 -16.33 -31.12 -6.75
N GLN A 95 -17.40 -31.59 -7.41
CA GLN A 95 -18.40 -30.69 -7.98
C GLN A 95 -19.18 -29.97 -6.87
N THR A 96 -19.58 -30.71 -5.83
CA THR A 96 -20.22 -30.11 -4.63
C THR A 96 -19.30 -29.09 -3.94
N ILE A 97 -17.99 -29.36 -3.86
CA ILE A 97 -17.04 -28.41 -3.24
C ILE A 97 -16.86 -27.16 -4.13
N HIS A 98 -16.78 -27.33 -5.44
CA HIS A 98 -16.70 -26.22 -6.40
C HIS A 98 -17.91 -25.29 -6.27
N GLU A 99 -19.12 -25.85 -6.21
CA GLU A 99 -20.35 -25.07 -6.05
C GLU A 99 -20.44 -24.32 -4.71
N LEU A 100 -19.91 -24.90 -3.63
CA LEU A 100 -20.03 -24.33 -2.28
C LEU A 100 -18.89 -23.38 -1.88
N THR A 101 -17.71 -23.53 -2.47
CA THR A 101 -16.51 -22.74 -2.12
C THR A 101 -16.08 -21.79 -3.23
N GLU A 102 -16.70 -21.87 -4.42
CA GLU A 102 -16.35 -21.13 -5.63
C GLU A 102 -14.90 -21.32 -6.12
N LEU A 103 -14.12 -22.19 -5.46
CA LEU A 103 -12.77 -22.57 -5.89
C LEU A 103 -12.83 -23.34 -7.20
N SER A 104 -11.85 -23.12 -8.07
CA SER A 104 -11.76 -23.88 -9.32
C SER A 104 -11.57 -25.38 -9.06
N VAL A 105 -12.04 -26.22 -9.99
CA VAL A 105 -11.87 -27.67 -9.91
C VAL A 105 -10.39 -28.03 -9.81
N GLU A 106 -9.54 -27.33 -10.57
CA GLU A 106 -8.08 -27.47 -10.55
C GLU A 106 -7.51 -27.16 -9.16
N GLU A 107 -7.96 -26.09 -8.50
CA GLU A 107 -7.53 -25.75 -7.14
C GLU A 107 -7.94 -26.80 -6.13
N ILE A 108 -9.16 -27.33 -6.22
CA ILE A 108 -9.67 -28.36 -5.32
C ILE A 108 -8.88 -29.67 -5.53
N GLU A 109 -8.53 -30.03 -6.76
CA GLU A 109 -7.71 -31.20 -7.04
C GLU A 109 -6.30 -31.08 -6.46
N MET A 110 -5.71 -29.89 -6.46
CA MET A 110 -4.41 -29.62 -5.81
C MET A 110 -4.45 -29.71 -4.28
N LEU A 111 -5.62 -29.76 -3.65
CA LEU A 111 -5.78 -29.86 -2.19
C LEU A 111 -5.86 -31.30 -1.66
N LYS A 112 -5.97 -32.30 -2.55
CA LYS A 112 -5.93 -33.73 -2.19
C LYS A 112 -4.54 -34.15 -1.71
#